data_AF-A0A819TIF5-F1
#
_entry.id   AF-A0A819TIF5-F1
#
_cell.length_a   1.000
_cell.length_b   1.000
_cell.length_c   1.000
_cell.angle_alpha   90.00
_cell.angle_beta   90.00
_cell.angle_gamma   90.00
#
_symmetry.space_group_name_H-M   'P 1'
#
loop_
_entity.id
_entity.type
_entity.pdbx_description
1 polymer ?
#
loop_
_entity_poly.entity_id
_entity_poly.type
_entity_poly.pdbx_seq_one_letter_code
_entity_poly.pdbx_strand_id
1 'polypeptide(L)'
;MWVKPLQIQISGFWSTDRANSYFILQRRRGLTTLLVATIDTVLDNKINRYRILYKRPDAEIYFLIAEADKKEDIEEHWKWIEVIMMPTLEGIDVADDINDFVQWKIKNLCTEVAYEDIADIETEEFKNAKKKFHKVFNMPIDEKLVIYYSCSFWRGRLPRQGYLYLSVNYLCFYSDLLGKEITIVIKFTDIISLERIHNIVSETIRICTRLHEYNFGMFRKLEETFQIMEQIANFAAK
;
A
#
# COMPACT_ATOMS: atom_id res chain seq x y z
N MET A 1 -4.36 11.33 -9.98
CA MET A 1 -3.45 11.00 -8.86
C MET A 1 -4.26 10.52 -7.66
N TRP A 2 -3.75 9.50 -6.97
CA TRP A 2 -4.28 9.09 -5.67
C TRP A 2 -3.98 10.16 -4.62
N VAL A 3 -4.90 10.32 -3.67
CA VAL A 3 -4.79 11.31 -2.58
C VAL A 3 -4.95 10.56 -1.26
N LYS A 4 -4.15 10.93 -0.25
CA LYS A 4 -4.32 10.39 1.10
C LYS A 4 -5.78 10.61 1.51
N PRO A 5 -6.51 9.58 1.98
CA PRO A 5 -7.93 9.71 2.25
C PRO A 5 -8.24 10.92 3.11
N LEU A 6 -9.03 11.84 2.56
CA LEU A 6 -9.42 13.08 3.23
C LEU A 6 -10.92 13.08 3.41
N GLN A 7 -11.39 13.15 4.66
CA GLN A 7 -12.82 13.24 4.92
C GLN A 7 -13.38 14.55 4.37
N ILE A 8 -14.48 14.47 3.62
CA ILE A 8 -15.11 15.64 3.01
C ILE A 8 -16.62 15.66 3.26
N GLN A 9 -17.20 16.85 3.13
CA GLN A 9 -18.64 17.06 3.03
C GLN A 9 -19.07 17.06 1.56
N ILE A 10 -20.25 16.51 1.27
CA ILE A 10 -20.80 16.55 -0.09
C ILE A 10 -21.25 17.97 -0.42
N SER A 11 -20.91 18.44 -1.62
CA SER A 11 -21.33 19.73 -2.16
C SER A 11 -22.02 19.57 -3.52
N GLY A 12 -22.99 20.44 -3.81
CA GLY A 12 -23.79 20.41 -5.04
C GLY A 12 -23.04 20.78 -6.33
N PHE A 13 -21.75 21.09 -6.24
CA PHE A 13 -20.90 21.48 -7.37
C PHE A 13 -20.39 20.29 -8.19
N TRP A 14 -20.77 19.07 -7.81
CA TRP A 14 -20.31 17.82 -8.42
C TRP A 14 -21.48 17.03 -9.01
N SER A 15 -21.28 16.47 -10.20
CA SER A 15 -22.16 15.46 -10.79
C SER A 15 -21.54 14.09 -10.64
N THR A 16 -22.33 13.10 -10.23
CA THR A 16 -21.92 11.70 -10.27
C THR A 16 -21.92 11.20 -11.71
N ASP A 17 -20.76 10.77 -12.19
CA ASP A 17 -20.62 10.13 -13.51
C ASP A 17 -20.80 8.61 -13.37
N ARG A 18 -20.29 8.00 -12.28
CA ARG A 18 -20.44 6.57 -11.95
C ARG A 18 -20.47 6.32 -10.44
N ALA A 19 -21.07 5.21 -10.03
CA ALA A 19 -21.04 4.75 -8.64
C ALA A 19 -21.12 3.22 -8.56
N ASN A 20 -20.54 2.65 -7.52
CA ASN A 20 -20.77 1.28 -7.07
C ASN A 20 -21.09 1.29 -5.56
N SER A 21 -21.12 0.11 -4.91
CA SER A 21 -21.48 -0.03 -3.49
C SER A 21 -20.65 0.84 -2.54
N TYR A 22 -19.40 1.14 -2.90
CA TYR A 22 -18.44 1.80 -2.00
C TYR A 22 -17.81 3.06 -2.60
N PHE A 23 -17.83 3.24 -3.92
CA PHE A 23 -17.11 4.32 -4.60
C PHE A 23 -18.00 5.13 -5.52
N ILE A 24 -17.70 6.42 -5.63
CA ILE A 24 -18.43 7.38 -6.46
C ILE A 24 -17.43 8.18 -7.28
N LEU A 25 -17.50 8.07 -8.61
CA LEU A 25 -16.80 8.91 -9.55
C LEU A 25 -17.62 10.17 -9.79
N GLN A 26 -17.02 11.33 -9.56
CA GLN A 26 -17.67 12.61 -9.76
C GLN A 26 -16.87 13.52 -10.68
N ARG A 27 -17.60 14.36 -11.41
CA ARG A 27 -17.09 15.42 -12.27
C ARG A 27 -17.63 16.76 -11.80
N ARG A 28 -16.81 17.80 -11.87
CA ARG A 28 -17.20 19.15 -11.47
C ARG A 28 -18.19 19.74 -12.48
N ARG A 29 -19.24 20.41 -11.98
CA ARG A 29 -20.26 21.08 -12.81
C ARG A 29 -19.81 22.51 -13.17
N GLY A 30 -19.55 22.76 -14.46
CA GLY A 30 -19.46 24.11 -15.06
C GLY A 30 -18.22 24.95 -14.72
N LEU A 31 -17.92 25.92 -15.60
CA LEU A 31 -16.75 26.83 -15.55
C LEU A 31 -16.93 28.08 -14.66
N THR A 32 -18.03 28.23 -13.91
CA THR A 32 -18.50 29.54 -13.38
C THR A 32 -18.67 29.65 -11.85
N THR A 33 -18.08 28.80 -11.02
CA THR A 33 -18.13 28.96 -9.54
C THR A 33 -16.98 29.80 -8.95
N LEU A 34 -16.44 30.70 -9.76
CA LEU A 34 -15.27 31.54 -9.46
C LEU A 34 -15.54 32.69 -8.46
N LEU A 35 -16.53 32.60 -7.56
CA LEU A 35 -16.93 33.76 -6.75
C LEU A 35 -17.07 33.58 -5.24
N VAL A 36 -16.73 32.44 -4.63
CA VAL A 36 -16.71 32.38 -3.15
C VAL A 36 -15.54 31.54 -2.64
N ALA A 37 -14.36 32.15 -2.62
CA ALA A 37 -13.47 32.27 -1.45
C ALA A 37 -12.01 32.45 -1.93
N THR A 38 -11.51 33.68 -1.76
CA THR A 38 -10.08 34.10 -1.89
C THR A 38 -9.54 34.25 -3.32
N ILE A 39 -9.82 35.42 -3.90
CA ILE A 39 -9.32 35.90 -5.19
C ILE A 39 -7.77 35.92 -5.26
N ASP A 40 -7.06 35.94 -4.12
CA ASP A 40 -5.59 36.05 -4.11
C ASP A 40 -4.83 34.72 -4.32
N THR A 41 -5.50 33.58 -4.45
CA THR A 41 -4.85 32.25 -4.63
C THR A 41 -5.04 31.62 -6.01
N VAL A 42 -5.75 32.29 -6.93
CA VAL A 42 -6.26 31.68 -8.18
C VAL A 42 -5.20 31.59 -9.30
N LEU A 43 -3.99 32.12 -9.11
CA LEU A 43 -3.01 32.16 -10.19
C LEU A 43 -2.19 30.86 -10.39
N ASP A 44 -2.19 29.91 -9.45
CA ASP A 44 -1.32 28.71 -9.54
C ASP A 44 -1.96 27.34 -9.20
N ASN A 45 -3.23 27.29 -8.79
CA ASN A 45 -3.84 26.00 -8.42
C ASN A 45 -4.52 25.31 -9.61
N LYS A 46 -3.88 24.26 -10.11
CA LYS A 46 -4.43 23.27 -11.04
C LYS A 46 -5.79 22.76 -10.53
N ILE A 47 -6.89 23.14 -11.21
CA ILE A 47 -8.25 22.80 -10.77
C ILE A 47 -8.62 21.39 -11.24
N ASN A 48 -8.53 20.41 -10.33
CA ASN A 48 -8.97 19.04 -10.58
C ASN A 48 -10.47 19.00 -10.96
N ARG A 49 -10.77 18.43 -12.13
CA ARG A 49 -12.13 18.36 -12.71
C ARG A 49 -12.88 17.09 -12.33
N TYR A 50 -12.14 16.06 -11.91
CA TYR A 50 -12.66 14.75 -11.59
C TYR A 50 -12.15 14.30 -10.23
N ARG A 51 -12.96 13.53 -9.53
CA ARG A 51 -12.59 12.91 -8.25
C ARG A 51 -13.27 11.57 -8.05
N ILE A 52 -12.65 10.72 -7.24
CA ILE A 52 -13.28 9.51 -6.72
C ILE A 52 -13.43 9.65 -5.22
N LEU A 53 -14.63 9.35 -4.74
CA LEU A 53 -14.97 9.29 -3.33
C LEU A 53 -15.13 7.84 -2.90
N TYR A 54 -14.65 7.52 -1.70
CA TYR A 54 -15.05 6.34 -0.95
C TYR A 54 -16.21 6.72 0.00
N LYS A 55 -17.30 5.97 -0.03
CA LYS A 55 -18.44 6.06 0.87
C LYS A 55 -18.37 4.91 1.88
N ARG A 56 -18.38 5.25 3.17
CA ARG A 56 -18.42 4.26 4.25
C ARG A 56 -19.75 3.47 4.21
N PRO A 57 -19.78 2.14 4.42
CA PRO A 57 -21.00 1.34 4.24
C PRO A 57 -22.10 1.60 5.28
N ASP A 58 -21.71 1.96 6.50
CA ASP A 58 -22.56 2.10 7.69
C ASP A 58 -22.81 3.56 8.09
N ALA A 59 -22.22 4.53 7.38
CA ALA A 59 -22.35 5.95 7.68
C ALA A 59 -22.34 6.81 6.42
N GLU A 60 -22.98 7.98 6.46
CA GLU A 60 -22.88 9.00 5.40
C GLU A 60 -21.56 9.78 5.47
N ILE A 61 -20.45 9.06 5.59
CA ILE A 61 -19.10 9.60 5.63
C ILE A 61 -18.42 9.32 4.30
N TYR A 62 -17.80 10.37 3.75
CA TYR A 62 -17.14 10.33 2.44
C TYR A 62 -15.69 10.73 2.57
N PHE A 63 -14.83 10.00 1.87
CA PHE A 63 -13.41 10.28 1.78
C PHE A 63 -13.03 10.53 0.32
N LEU A 64 -12.36 11.64 0.06
CA LEU A 64 -11.67 11.87 -1.19
C LEU A 64 -10.44 10.96 -1.28
N ILE A 65 -10.35 10.15 -2.32
CA ILE A 65 -9.26 9.16 -2.48
C ILE A 65 -8.46 9.33 -3.78
N ALA A 66 -8.99 10.03 -4.77
CA ALA A 66 -8.28 10.33 -6.01
C ALA A 66 -8.84 11.60 -6.67
N GLU A 67 -7.98 12.33 -7.37
CA GLU A 67 -8.32 13.51 -8.17
C GLU A 67 -7.59 13.50 -9.51
N ALA A 68 -8.22 14.04 -10.55
CA ALA A 68 -7.55 14.28 -11.83
C ALA A 68 -8.16 15.46 -12.60
N ASP A 69 -7.37 16.02 -13.50
CA ASP A 69 -7.82 17.05 -14.45
C ASP A 69 -8.48 16.45 -15.69
N LYS A 70 -7.92 15.35 -16.19
CA LYS A 70 -8.37 14.67 -17.39
C LYS A 70 -9.28 13.51 -17.02
N LYS A 71 -10.23 13.23 -17.91
CA LYS A 71 -11.16 12.12 -17.71
C LYS A 71 -10.41 10.80 -17.78
N GLU A 72 -9.49 10.68 -18.73
CA GLU A 72 -8.73 9.47 -19.00
C GLU A 72 -7.97 9.00 -17.74
N ASP A 73 -7.29 9.93 -17.06
CA ASP A 73 -6.51 9.66 -15.85
C ASP A 73 -7.39 9.16 -14.67
N ILE A 74 -8.57 9.78 -14.45
CA ILE A 74 -9.45 9.33 -13.35
C ILE A 74 -10.10 7.97 -13.67
N GLU A 75 -10.29 7.68 -14.95
CA GLU A 75 -10.90 6.44 -15.42
C GLU A 75 -9.95 5.24 -15.27
N GLU A 76 -8.64 5.46 -15.38
CA GLU A 76 -7.65 4.44 -15.01
C GLU A 76 -7.71 4.11 -13.52
N HIS A 77 -7.82 5.12 -12.66
CA HIS A 77 -8.03 4.90 -11.23
C HIS A 77 -9.34 4.16 -10.97
N TRP A 78 -10.44 4.52 -11.64
CA TRP A 78 -11.72 3.81 -11.52
C TRP A 78 -11.64 2.34 -11.91
N LYS A 79 -11.03 2.04 -13.06
CA LYS A 79 -10.81 0.64 -13.51
C LYS A 79 -9.98 -0.16 -12.50
N TRP A 80 -8.93 0.46 -11.95
CA TRP A 80 -8.12 -0.18 -10.92
C TRP A 80 -8.96 -0.54 -9.68
N ILE A 81 -9.86 0.36 -9.25
CA ILE A 81 -10.79 0.07 -8.15
C ILE A 81 -11.68 -1.13 -8.48
N GLU A 82 -12.31 -1.13 -9.66
CA GLU A 82 -13.22 -2.19 -10.07
C GLU A 82 -12.53 -3.56 -10.16
N VAL A 83 -11.33 -3.60 -10.74
CA VAL A 83 -10.63 -4.88 -10.98
C VAL A 83 -9.88 -5.37 -9.74
N ILE A 84 -9.25 -4.48 -8.96
CA ILE A 84 -8.35 -4.87 -7.88
C ILE A 84 -9.00 -4.78 -6.50
N MET A 85 -9.83 -3.76 -6.27
CA MET A 85 -10.34 -3.49 -4.94
C MET A 85 -11.69 -4.16 -4.69
N MET A 86 -12.61 -4.08 -5.65
CA MET A 86 -13.98 -4.61 -5.48
C MET A 86 -14.05 -6.11 -5.14
N PRO A 87 -13.30 -7.02 -5.81
CA PRO A 87 -13.38 -8.45 -5.47
C PRO A 87 -12.99 -8.76 -4.03
N THR A 88 -12.11 -7.94 -3.42
CA THR A 88 -11.74 -8.11 -2.01
C THR A 88 -12.84 -7.60 -1.09
N LEU A 89 -13.43 -6.44 -1.42
CA LEU A 89 -14.45 -5.81 -0.60
C LEU A 89 -15.75 -6.61 -0.56
N GLU A 90 -16.08 -7.32 -1.64
CA GLU A 90 -17.25 -8.21 -1.70
C GLU A 90 -17.11 -9.43 -0.77
N GLY A 91 -15.88 -9.77 -0.35
CA GLY A 91 -15.62 -10.85 0.61
C GLY A 91 -15.54 -10.43 2.07
N ILE A 92 -15.80 -9.15 2.39
CA ILE A 92 -15.72 -8.59 3.75
C ILE A 92 -17.13 -8.18 4.19
N ASP A 93 -17.64 -8.80 5.24
CA ASP A 93 -19.01 -8.55 5.73
C ASP A 93 -19.10 -7.49 6.84
N VAL A 94 -17.95 -7.02 7.34
CA VAL A 94 -17.86 -6.08 8.46
C VAL A 94 -17.50 -4.68 7.94
N ALA A 95 -18.36 -3.69 8.19
CA ALA A 95 -18.21 -2.33 7.64
C ALA A 95 -16.92 -1.63 8.09
N ASP A 96 -16.51 -1.81 9.36
CA ASP A 96 -15.24 -1.27 9.86
C ASP A 96 -14.03 -1.91 9.16
N ASP A 97 -14.06 -3.22 8.89
CA ASP A 97 -13.00 -3.93 8.17
C ASP A 97 -12.89 -3.45 6.71
N ILE A 98 -14.03 -3.18 6.05
CA ILE A 98 -14.08 -2.56 4.71
C ILE A 98 -13.41 -1.19 4.76
N ASN A 99 -13.79 -0.34 5.72
CA ASN A 99 -13.23 0.99 5.86
C ASN A 99 -11.72 0.94 6.08
N ASP A 100 -11.26 0.12 7.01
CA ASP A 100 -9.84 -0.02 7.32
C ASP A 100 -9.05 -0.49 6.10
N PHE A 101 -9.58 -1.46 5.35
CA PHE A 101 -8.97 -1.96 4.12
C PHE A 101 -8.84 -0.87 3.04
N VAL A 102 -9.91 -0.10 2.77
CA VAL A 102 -9.90 0.95 1.73
C VAL A 102 -8.95 2.08 2.12
N GLN A 103 -9.09 2.61 3.34
CA GLN A 103 -8.24 3.67 3.87
C GLN A 103 -6.76 3.30 3.77
N TRP A 104 -6.46 2.06 4.13
CA TRP A 104 -5.14 1.48 4.04
C TRP A 104 -4.62 1.39 2.61
N LYS A 105 -5.41 0.78 1.71
CA LYS A 105 -4.98 0.50 0.34
C LYS A 105 -4.66 1.79 -0.41
N ILE A 106 -5.50 2.82 -0.25
CA ILE A 106 -5.28 4.15 -0.84
C ILE A 106 -4.05 4.83 -0.23
N LYS A 107 -3.88 4.78 1.09
CA LYS A 107 -2.69 5.35 1.75
C LYS A 107 -1.40 4.71 1.23
N ASN A 108 -1.39 3.40 1.00
CA ASN A 108 -0.23 2.69 0.45
C ASN A 108 0.09 3.15 -0.98
N LEU A 109 -0.93 3.35 -1.82
CA LEU A 109 -0.77 3.92 -3.17
C LEU A 109 -0.19 5.35 -3.14
N CYS A 110 -0.52 6.15 -2.14
CA CYS A 110 -0.03 7.53 -2.01
C CYS A 110 1.41 7.63 -1.49
N THR A 111 1.91 6.59 -0.84
CA THR A 111 3.25 6.59 -0.20
C THR A 111 4.37 6.23 -1.18
N GLU A 112 4.21 6.49 -2.48
CA GLU A 112 5.26 6.35 -3.48
C GLU A 112 6.55 7.00 -2.97
N VAL A 113 7.48 6.16 -2.56
CA VAL A 113 8.87 6.50 -2.30
C VAL A 113 9.61 5.44 -3.09
N ALA A 114 10.27 5.94 -4.13
CA ALA A 114 11.12 5.19 -5.02
C ALA A 114 12.29 4.61 -4.25
N TYR A 115 12.70 3.41 -4.64
CA TYR A 115 14.12 3.06 -4.57
C TYR A 115 14.70 3.55 -5.90
N GLU A 116 15.38 4.70 -5.85
CA GLU A 116 16.35 5.06 -6.88
C GLU A 116 17.63 4.29 -6.58
N ASP A 117 18.23 3.72 -7.63
CA ASP A 117 19.55 3.13 -7.58
C ASP A 117 20.53 4.09 -6.92
N ILE A 118 21.05 3.72 -5.76
CA ILE A 118 22.22 4.37 -5.19
C ILE A 118 23.27 3.31 -4.91
N ALA A 119 24.15 3.18 -5.90
CA ALA A 119 25.54 2.92 -5.62
C ALA A 119 26.06 4.02 -4.67
N ASP A 120 26.60 3.59 -3.53
CA ASP A 120 27.56 4.29 -2.66
C ASP A 120 27.12 5.47 -1.74
N ILE A 121 25.83 5.79 -1.59
CA ILE A 121 25.36 6.70 -0.53
C ILE A 121 24.17 6.09 0.23
N GLU A 122 24.40 5.61 1.46
CA GLU A 122 23.31 5.20 2.37
C GLU A 122 22.38 6.41 2.60
N THR A 123 21.14 6.34 2.08
CA THR A 123 20.12 7.37 2.32
C THR A 123 19.78 7.47 3.81
N GLU A 124 19.30 8.63 4.27
CA GLU A 124 18.85 8.79 5.66
C GLU A 124 17.68 7.85 5.99
N GLU A 125 16.83 7.54 5.00
CA GLU A 125 15.77 6.53 5.12
C GLU A 125 16.35 5.14 5.40
N PHE A 126 17.39 4.73 4.65
CA PHE A 126 18.03 3.44 4.87
C PHE A 126 18.74 3.36 6.23
N LYS A 127 19.41 4.44 6.67
CA LYS A 127 20.01 4.50 8.01
C LYS A 127 18.96 4.36 9.11
N ASN A 128 17.80 4.99 8.96
CA ASN A 128 16.69 4.86 9.90
C ASN A 128 16.08 3.46 9.87
N ALA A 129 15.90 2.85 8.69
CA ALA A 129 15.46 1.48 8.54
C ALA A 129 16.42 0.49 9.21
N LYS A 130 17.74 0.68 9.06
CA LYS A 130 18.79 -0.12 9.70
C LYS A 130 18.74 -0.01 11.23
N LYS A 131 18.66 1.21 11.78
CA LYS A 131 18.48 1.41 13.24
C LYS A 131 17.23 0.72 13.75
N LYS A 132 16.12 0.83 13.01
CA LYS A 132 14.85 0.17 13.36
C LYS A 132 14.99 -1.35 13.30
N PHE A 133 15.64 -1.89 12.26
CA PHE A 133 15.91 -3.32 12.10
C PHE A 133 16.64 -3.90 13.32
N HIS A 134 17.77 -3.30 13.72
CA HIS A 134 18.50 -3.77 14.90
C HIS A 134 17.68 -3.69 16.18
N LYS A 135 16.95 -2.58 16.37
CA LYS A 135 16.17 -2.36 17.59
C LYS A 135 14.94 -3.28 17.70
N VAL A 136 14.15 -3.38 16.64
CA VAL A 136 12.85 -4.08 16.63
C VAL A 136 13.05 -5.60 16.66
N PHE A 137 13.99 -6.11 15.88
CA PHE A 137 14.25 -7.54 15.80
C PHE A 137 15.35 -8.01 16.75
N ASN A 138 15.88 -7.11 17.58
CA ASN A 138 16.98 -7.35 18.50
C ASN A 138 18.18 -8.03 17.81
N MET A 139 18.55 -7.52 16.62
CA MET A 139 19.54 -8.15 15.76
C MET A 139 20.97 -7.87 16.23
N PRO A 140 21.88 -8.85 16.08
CA PRO A 140 23.31 -8.65 16.35
C PRO A 140 23.86 -7.43 15.62
N ILE A 141 24.84 -6.75 16.22
CA ILE A 141 25.38 -5.51 15.65
C ILE A 141 26.14 -5.74 14.33
N ASP A 142 26.64 -6.96 14.13
CA ASP A 142 27.33 -7.45 12.95
C ASP A 142 26.38 -7.95 11.85
N GLU A 143 25.09 -8.13 12.15
CA GLU A 143 24.09 -8.51 11.15
C GLU A 143 23.82 -7.34 10.20
N LYS A 144 24.22 -7.49 8.93
CA LYS A 144 24.10 -6.41 7.95
C LYS A 144 22.75 -6.44 7.26
N LEU A 145 21.96 -5.38 7.41
CA LEU A 145 20.78 -5.14 6.58
C LEU A 145 21.23 -4.92 5.12
N VAL A 146 20.68 -5.70 4.19
CA VAL A 146 20.94 -5.60 2.75
C VAL A 146 19.93 -4.65 2.12
N ILE A 147 18.64 -4.91 2.31
CA ILE A 147 17.55 -4.12 1.72
C ILE A 147 16.28 -4.26 2.55
N TYR A 148 15.32 -3.36 2.34
CA TYR A 148 13.99 -3.48 2.92
C TYR A 148 12.91 -3.05 1.92
N TYR A 149 11.74 -3.67 2.02
CA TYR A 149 10.61 -3.47 1.12
C TYR A 149 9.33 -3.21 1.92
N SER A 150 8.51 -2.25 1.47
CA SER A 150 7.13 -2.16 1.92
C SER A 150 6.34 -3.34 1.33
N CYS A 151 5.62 -4.06 2.18
CA CYS A 151 4.76 -5.17 1.77
C CYS A 151 3.63 -5.38 2.78
N SER A 152 2.82 -6.42 2.56
CA SER A 152 1.88 -6.90 3.54
C SER A 152 2.10 -8.37 3.88
N PHE A 153 1.84 -8.72 5.14
CA PHE A 153 1.82 -10.09 5.61
C PHE A 153 0.37 -10.58 5.70
N TRP A 154 0.08 -11.71 5.05
CA TRP A 154 -1.24 -12.32 5.08
C TRP A 154 -1.36 -13.27 6.27
N ARG A 155 -2.27 -12.94 7.20
CA ARG A 155 -2.66 -13.81 8.32
C ARG A 155 -4.18 -13.82 8.44
N GLY A 156 -4.81 -14.85 7.90
CA GLY A 156 -6.28 -14.91 7.77
C GLY A 156 -6.77 -14.04 6.61
N ARG A 157 -7.91 -13.35 6.80
CA ARG A 157 -8.59 -12.60 5.72
C ARG A 157 -8.01 -11.22 5.42
N LEU A 158 -7.35 -10.58 6.38
CA LEU A 158 -6.87 -9.20 6.25
C LEU A 158 -5.34 -9.13 6.22
N PRO A 159 -4.74 -8.51 5.19
CA PRO A 159 -3.30 -8.32 5.11
C PRO A 159 -2.84 -7.23 6.09
N ARG A 160 -1.69 -7.45 6.74
CA ARG A 160 -1.08 -6.52 7.70
C ARG A 160 0.07 -5.80 7.02
N GLN A 161 -0.01 -4.49 6.84
CA GLN A 161 1.08 -3.74 6.21
C GLN A 161 2.27 -3.60 7.14
N GLY A 162 3.43 -3.82 6.58
CA GLY A 162 4.68 -3.64 7.28
C GLY A 162 5.83 -3.48 6.32
N TYR A 163 7.01 -3.72 6.86
CA TYR A 163 8.25 -3.71 6.11
C TYR A 163 8.92 -5.07 6.27
N LEU A 164 9.30 -5.64 5.13
CA LEU A 164 10.17 -6.80 5.04
C LEU A 164 11.62 -6.29 4.99
N TYR A 165 12.46 -6.76 5.89
CA TYR A 165 13.88 -6.46 5.99
C TYR A 165 14.64 -7.72 5.62
N LEU A 166 15.52 -7.62 4.63
CA LEU A 166 16.40 -8.70 4.21
C LEU A 166 17.81 -8.34 4.65
N SER A 167 18.36 -9.14 5.56
CA SER A 167 19.76 -9.06 5.97
C SER A 167 20.54 -10.21 5.37
N VAL A 168 21.84 -10.32 5.70
CA VAL A 168 22.69 -11.41 5.19
C VAL A 168 22.16 -12.78 5.63
N ASN A 169 21.69 -12.90 6.86
CA ASN A 169 21.28 -14.18 7.44
C ASN A 169 19.78 -14.31 7.74
N TYR A 170 19.05 -13.19 7.79
CA TYR A 170 17.66 -13.17 8.23
C TYR A 170 16.73 -12.45 7.25
N LEU A 171 15.52 -12.97 7.15
CA LEU A 171 14.35 -12.29 6.64
C LEU A 171 13.46 -11.92 7.83
N CYS A 172 13.19 -10.63 7.99
CA CYS A 172 12.43 -10.11 9.11
C CYS A 172 11.26 -9.27 8.63
N PHE A 173 10.12 -9.37 9.30
CA PHE A 173 8.97 -8.53 8.97
C PHE A 173 8.42 -7.87 10.22
N TYR A 174 8.15 -6.56 10.11
CA TYR A 174 7.54 -5.77 11.16
C TYR A 174 6.31 -5.04 10.65
N SER A 175 5.21 -5.18 11.38
CA SER A 175 3.98 -4.41 11.20
C SER A 175 3.53 -3.89 12.57
N ASP A 176 3.17 -2.61 12.62
CA ASP A 176 2.39 -2.05 13.73
C ASP A 176 1.23 -1.29 13.11
N LEU A 177 0.09 -1.98 13.03
CA LEU A 177 -1.11 -1.46 12.41
C LEU A 177 -2.29 -1.70 13.35
N LEU A 178 -2.98 -0.60 13.69
CA LEU A 178 -4.15 -0.59 14.60
C LEU A 178 -3.81 -1.14 15.99
N GLY A 179 -2.63 -0.80 16.53
CA GLY A 179 -2.17 -1.24 17.85
C GLY A 179 -1.88 -2.74 17.95
N LYS A 180 -1.82 -3.45 16.82
CA LYS A 180 -1.46 -4.86 16.75
C LYS A 180 -0.09 -4.98 16.12
N GLU A 181 0.90 -5.19 16.97
CA GLU A 181 2.28 -5.42 16.58
C GLU A 181 2.47 -6.87 16.10
N ILE A 182 3.14 -7.03 14.97
CA ILE A 182 3.56 -8.32 14.42
C ILE A 182 5.04 -8.23 14.07
N THR A 183 5.80 -9.16 14.62
CA THR A 183 7.23 -9.31 14.37
C THR A 183 7.49 -10.75 13.94
N ILE A 184 8.12 -10.93 12.78
CA ILE A 184 8.51 -12.22 12.22
C ILE A 184 10.02 -12.17 11.98
N VAL A 185 10.72 -13.23 12.37
CA VAL A 185 12.16 -13.40 12.14
C VAL A 185 12.38 -14.82 11.63
N ILE A 186 12.95 -14.95 10.44
CA ILE A 186 13.21 -16.23 9.77
C ILE A 186 14.67 -16.21 9.34
N LYS A 187 15.43 -17.26 9.68
CA LYS A 187 16.77 -17.44 9.11
C LYS A 187 16.64 -17.94 7.69
N PHE A 188 17.47 -17.45 6.77
CA PHE A 188 17.48 -17.97 5.40
C PHE A 188 17.79 -19.46 5.35
N THR A 189 18.61 -19.98 6.26
CA THR A 189 18.92 -21.41 6.38
C THR A 189 17.73 -22.29 6.77
N ASP A 190 16.67 -21.70 7.33
CA ASP A 190 15.46 -22.42 7.76
C ASP A 190 14.38 -22.44 6.67
N ILE A 191 14.59 -21.73 5.56
CA ILE A 191 13.68 -21.67 4.43
C ILE A 191 13.87 -22.92 3.56
N ILE A 192 12.78 -23.64 3.35
CA ILE A 192 12.72 -24.85 2.52
C ILE A 192 12.36 -24.48 1.07
N SER A 193 11.39 -23.59 0.90
CA SER A 193 11.01 -23.09 -0.43
C SER A 193 10.58 -21.63 -0.40
N LEU A 194 10.85 -20.97 -1.53
CA LEU A 194 10.36 -19.64 -1.88
C LEU A 194 9.55 -19.79 -3.17
N GLU A 195 8.27 -19.44 -3.12
CA GLU A 195 7.35 -19.63 -4.24
C GLU A 195 6.60 -18.34 -4.56
N ARG A 196 6.44 -18.03 -5.84
CA ARG A 196 5.51 -16.98 -6.29
C ARG A 196 4.15 -17.60 -6.51
N ILE A 197 3.13 -17.01 -5.89
CA ILE A 197 1.77 -17.53 -5.95
C ILE A 197 0.84 -16.41 -6.37
N HIS A 198 0.10 -16.69 -7.44
CA HIS A 198 -0.91 -15.80 -7.98
C HIS A 198 -2.28 -16.22 -7.45
N ASN A 199 -2.80 -15.47 -6.48
CA ASN A 199 -4.20 -15.60 -6.06
C ASN A 199 -5.04 -14.58 -6.81
N ILE A 200 -6.35 -14.82 -6.94
CA ILE A 200 -7.32 -13.96 -7.65
C ILE A 200 -7.20 -12.47 -7.27
N VAL A 201 -6.77 -12.19 -6.03
CA VAL A 201 -6.72 -10.84 -5.44
C VAL A 201 -5.31 -10.21 -5.47
N SER A 202 -4.24 -11.02 -5.46
CA SER A 202 -2.85 -10.50 -5.45
C SER A 202 -1.81 -11.59 -5.68
N GLU A 203 -0.69 -11.19 -6.28
CA GLU A 203 0.54 -11.98 -6.23
C GLU A 203 1.21 -11.89 -4.85
N THR A 204 1.67 -13.05 -4.38
CA THR A 204 2.31 -13.22 -3.09
C THR A 204 3.60 -14.03 -3.24
N ILE A 205 4.58 -13.73 -2.39
CA ILE A 205 5.74 -14.56 -2.15
C ILE A 205 5.42 -15.42 -0.92
N ARG A 206 5.34 -16.72 -1.14
CA ARG A 206 5.19 -17.73 -0.09
C ARG A 206 6.55 -18.23 0.35
N ILE A 207 6.75 -18.24 1.66
CA ILE A 207 7.96 -18.71 2.32
C ILE A 207 7.58 -19.91 3.18
N CYS A 208 8.13 -21.07 2.85
CA CYS A 208 7.91 -22.29 3.59
C CYS A 208 9.13 -22.58 4.47
N THR A 209 8.89 -22.75 5.77
CA THR A 209 9.86 -23.27 6.73
C THR A 209 9.44 -24.66 7.20
N ARG A 210 10.25 -25.33 8.03
CA ARG A 210 9.89 -26.65 8.59
C ARG A 210 8.59 -26.65 9.40
N LEU A 211 8.23 -25.52 9.99
CA LEU A 211 7.13 -25.42 10.95
C LEU A 211 5.98 -24.53 10.48
N HIS A 212 6.25 -23.56 9.60
CA HIS A 212 5.32 -22.50 9.26
C HIS A 212 5.41 -22.12 7.78
N GLU A 213 4.28 -21.67 7.24
CA GLU A 213 4.16 -21.01 5.95
C GLU A 213 3.86 -19.51 6.19
N TYR A 214 4.56 -18.65 5.45
CA TYR A 214 4.36 -17.20 5.49
C TYR A 214 4.05 -16.68 4.10
N ASN A 215 2.96 -15.92 3.96
CA ASN A 215 2.57 -15.34 2.68
C ASN A 215 2.72 -13.81 2.76
N PHE A 216 3.65 -13.27 1.99
CA PHE A 216 3.85 -11.83 1.85
C PHE A 216 3.34 -11.38 0.50
N GLY A 217 2.68 -10.23 0.42
CA GLY A 217 2.11 -9.74 -0.83
C GLY A 217 2.15 -8.24 -0.94
N MET A 218 1.51 -7.75 -2.00
CA MET A 218 1.38 -6.31 -2.28
C MET A 218 2.73 -5.58 -2.29
N PHE A 219 3.78 -6.27 -2.73
CA PHE A 219 5.06 -5.68 -3.05
C PHE A 219 4.90 -4.72 -4.22
N ARG A 220 5.62 -3.60 -4.19
CA ARG A 220 5.69 -2.68 -5.35
C ARG A 220 6.44 -3.30 -6.51
N LYS A 221 7.56 -3.94 -6.21
CA LYS A 221 8.44 -4.61 -7.16
C LYS A 221 8.59 -6.08 -6.76
N LEU A 222 7.52 -6.85 -6.92
CA LEU A 222 7.48 -8.25 -6.50
C LEU A 222 8.60 -9.07 -7.15
N GLU A 223 8.81 -8.89 -8.45
CA GLU A 223 9.83 -9.61 -9.21
C GLU A 223 11.25 -9.36 -8.67
N GLU A 224 11.62 -8.08 -8.51
CA GLU A 224 12.92 -7.68 -7.95
C GLU A 224 13.12 -8.23 -6.52
N THR A 225 12.06 -8.10 -5.69
CA THR A 225 12.09 -8.59 -4.31
C THR A 225 12.31 -10.11 -4.28
N PHE A 226 11.59 -10.85 -5.12
CA PHE A 226 11.69 -12.31 -5.21
C PHE A 226 13.09 -12.75 -5.66
N GLN A 227 13.64 -12.12 -6.70
CA GLN A 227 14.98 -12.43 -7.20
C GLN A 227 16.06 -12.18 -6.15
N ILE A 228 15.98 -11.09 -5.39
CA ILE A 228 16.93 -10.81 -4.30
C ILE A 228 16.79 -11.83 -3.17
N MET A 229 15.56 -12.20 -2.80
CA MET A 229 15.33 -13.24 -1.80
C MET A 229 15.92 -14.60 -2.23
N GLU A 230 15.74 -15.00 -3.49
CA GLU A 230 16.36 -16.22 -4.04
C GLU A 230 17.89 -16.15 -4.02
N GLN A 231 18.48 -15.01 -4.40
CA GLN A 231 19.93 -14.83 -4.35
C GLN A 231 20.47 -15.02 -2.93
N ILE A 232 19.88 -14.33 -1.94
CA ILE A 232 20.33 -14.44 -0.54
C ILE A 232 20.13 -15.86 -0.01
N ALA A 233 18.98 -16.50 -0.28
CA ALA A 233 18.73 -17.87 0.11
C ALA A 233 19.75 -18.86 -0.49
N ASN A 234 20.10 -18.69 -1.76
CA ASN A 234 21.11 -19.50 -2.45
C ASN A 234 22.52 -19.30 -1.89
N PHE A 235 22.86 -18.09 -1.43
CA PHE A 235 24.12 -17.84 -0.74
C PHE A 235 24.16 -18.47 0.66
N ALA A 236 23.04 -18.44 1.39
CA ALA A 236 22.93 -19.03 2.72
C ALA A 236 22.88 -20.57 2.74
N ALA A 237 22.50 -21.19 1.62
CA ALA A 237 22.46 -22.65 1.46
C ALA A 237 23.84 -23.29 1.14
N LYS A 238 24.88 -22.48 0.90
CA LYS A 238 26.26 -22.92 0.68
C LYS A 238 27.06 -22.94 1.97
#